data_AF-A0A941MYF3-F1
#
_entry.id   AF-A0A941MYF3-F1
#
_cell.length_a   1.000
_cell.length_b   1.000
_cell.length_c   1.000
_cell.angle_alpha   90.00
_cell.angle_beta   90.00
_cell.angle_gamma   90.00
#
_symmetry.space_group_name_H-M   'P 1'
#
loop_
_entity.id
_entity.type
_entity.pdbx_description
1 polymer ?
#
loop_
_entity_poly.entity_id
_entity_poly.type
_entity_poly.pdbx_seq_one_letter_code
_entity_poly.pdbx_strand_id
1 'polypeptide(L)'
;ASAIVWTRDQYPVLAAKSVQGIELKSKFKPDELVGSENKKNGKLRIVKLADKKVATSGEIVTFSIRYDNLGNREIHEVVITDNLTPRLEYIADSAVSDIPAQFEIEDNGEGSSILRWTLDEPLPGGRGGVVTFKALVR
;
A
#
# COMPACT_ATOMS: atom_id res chain seq x y z
N ALA A 1 5.52 -27.81 11.89
CA ALA A 1 4.64 -26.73 11.42
C ALA A 1 5.41 -25.42 11.53
N SER A 2 5.74 -24.80 10.41
CA SER A 2 6.53 -23.56 10.39
C SER A 2 5.58 -22.37 10.42
N ALA A 3 5.54 -21.66 11.54
CA ALA A 3 4.81 -20.39 11.67
C ALA A 3 5.65 -19.27 11.03
N ILE A 4 5.06 -18.49 10.13
CA ILE A 4 5.72 -17.33 9.53
C ILE A 4 5.38 -16.11 10.38
N VAL A 5 6.39 -15.56 11.04
CA VAL A 5 6.33 -14.23 11.67
C VAL A 5 6.75 -13.22 10.62
N TRP A 6 5.93 -12.20 10.37
CA TRP A 6 6.24 -11.15 9.41
C TRP A 6 7.46 -10.34 9.88
N THR A 7 8.65 -10.63 9.35
CA THR A 7 9.86 -9.84 9.63
C THR A 7 10.57 -9.39 8.35
N ARG A 8 10.68 -8.05 8.24
CA ARG A 8 11.64 -7.21 7.50
C ARG A 8 11.74 -7.42 5.98
N ASP A 9 11.33 -6.36 5.27
CA ASP A 9 11.72 -5.95 3.90
C ASP A 9 10.74 -6.05 2.72
N GLN A 10 9.42 -6.11 2.97
CA GLN A 10 8.41 -5.92 1.91
C GLN A 10 7.38 -4.87 2.29
N TYR A 11 7.70 -3.61 2.02
CA TYR A 11 6.87 -2.47 2.40
C TYR A 11 6.09 -1.95 1.20
N PRO A 12 4.80 -1.58 1.36
CA PRO A 12 4.11 -0.82 0.35
C PRO A 12 4.86 0.48 0.08
N VAL A 13 4.91 0.88 -1.18
CA VAL A 13 5.46 2.16 -1.61
C VAL A 13 4.30 3.05 -2.00
N LEU A 14 4.23 4.22 -1.39
CA LEU A 14 3.35 5.28 -1.88
C LEU A 14 4.18 6.17 -2.80
N ALA A 15 3.73 6.30 -4.05
CA ALA A 15 4.27 7.24 -5.01
C ALA A 15 3.23 8.33 -5.27
N ALA A 16 3.60 9.59 -5.11
CA ALA A 16 2.72 10.72 -5.43
C ALA A 16 3.48 11.80 -6.19
N LYS A 17 2.86 12.39 -7.21
CA LYS A 17 3.41 13.54 -7.94
C LYS A 17 2.70 14.81 -7.48
N SER A 18 3.46 15.70 -6.86
CA SER A 18 2.97 17.06 -6.57
C SER A 18 2.94 17.89 -7.86
N VAL A 19 2.07 18.91 -7.92
CA VAL A 19 1.86 19.87 -9.05
C VAL A 19 3.16 20.56 -9.50
N GLN A 20 4.26 20.43 -8.76
CA GLN A 20 5.61 20.93 -9.10
C GLN A 20 6.55 19.86 -9.68
N GLY A 21 6.05 18.68 -10.06
CA GLY A 21 6.84 17.61 -10.67
C GLY A 21 7.71 16.81 -9.68
N ILE A 22 7.47 16.92 -8.37
CA ILE A 22 8.20 16.19 -7.34
C ILE A 22 7.55 14.82 -7.15
N GLU A 23 8.31 13.76 -7.45
CA GLU A 23 7.96 12.37 -7.15
C GLU A 23 8.30 12.07 -5.68
N LEU A 24 7.27 11.90 -4.84
CA LEU A 24 7.42 11.46 -3.46
C LEU A 24 7.45 9.94 -3.45
N LYS A 25 8.58 9.31 -3.10
CA LYS A 25 8.72 7.85 -2.98
C LYS A 25 9.03 7.51 -1.53
N SER A 26 8.06 6.97 -0.81
CA SER A 26 8.28 6.55 0.59
C SER A 26 8.48 5.02 0.69
N LYS A 27 9.58 4.57 1.31
CA LYS A 27 9.91 3.18 1.64
C LYS A 27 9.99 3.02 3.16
N PHE A 28 9.38 1.99 3.76
CA PHE A 28 9.15 1.94 5.22
C PHE A 28 9.99 0.87 5.96
N LYS A 29 9.99 0.86 7.31
CA LYS A 29 10.64 -0.14 8.21
C LYS A 29 9.70 -0.51 9.39
N PRO A 30 9.88 -1.67 10.07
CA PRO A 30 8.77 -2.44 10.68
C PRO A 30 8.14 -1.92 11.97
N ASP A 31 8.85 -1.17 12.82
CA ASP A 31 8.42 -1.02 14.23
C ASP A 31 7.86 0.36 14.61
N GLU A 32 7.79 1.29 13.66
CA GLU A 32 7.07 2.56 13.79
C GLU A 32 6.85 3.10 12.37
N LEU A 33 5.69 2.82 11.77
CA LEU A 33 5.39 3.20 10.39
C LEU A 33 4.97 4.68 10.30
N VAL A 34 5.87 5.58 10.68
CA VAL A 34 5.78 7.02 10.42
C VAL A 34 6.82 7.39 9.38
N GLY A 35 6.46 7.24 8.10
CA GLY A 35 7.15 8.00 7.05
C GLY A 35 6.53 9.39 7.00
N SER A 36 7.33 10.42 7.27
CA SER A 36 6.95 11.80 7.00
C SER A 36 7.97 12.38 6.05
N GLU A 37 7.60 12.58 4.78
CA GLU A 37 8.44 13.34 3.87
C GLU A 37 8.09 14.83 4.00
N ASN A 38 9.02 15.60 4.55
CA ASN A 38 8.95 17.05 4.63
C ASN A 38 9.84 17.64 3.53
N LYS A 39 9.33 17.72 2.30
CA LYS A 39 9.83 18.71 1.33
C LYS A 39 8.66 19.42 0.68
N LYS A 40 8.28 20.53 1.32
CA LYS A 40 7.40 21.60 0.84
C LYS A 40 6.18 21.11 0.05
N ASN A 41 5.16 20.71 0.81
CA ASN A 41 3.71 20.85 0.52
C ASN A 41 2.85 19.57 0.32
N GLY A 42 3.37 18.38 0.64
CA GLY A 42 2.52 17.19 0.80
C GLY A 42 3.09 16.29 1.90
N LYS A 43 2.35 16.07 2.99
CA LYS A 43 2.76 15.16 4.07
C LYS A 43 1.91 13.90 3.95
N LEU A 44 2.45 12.86 3.33
CA LEU A 44 1.74 11.58 3.22
C LEU A 44 2.17 10.63 4.33
N ARG A 45 1.19 9.91 4.88
CA ARG A 45 1.40 8.75 5.75
C ARG A 45 0.75 7.55 5.10
N ILE A 46 1.37 6.38 5.21
CA ILE A 46 0.79 5.10 4.80
C ILE A 46 1.08 4.05 5.86
N VAL A 47 0.10 3.20 6.14
CA VAL A 47 0.17 2.14 7.15
C VAL A 47 -0.46 0.90 6.55
N LYS A 48 0.28 -0.21 6.51
CA LYS A 48 -0.23 -1.53 6.12
C LYS A 48 -0.44 -2.39 7.35
N LEU A 49 -1.61 -3.02 7.42
CA LEU A 49 -2.04 -3.90 8.48
C LEU A 49 -2.47 -5.23 7.86
N ALA A 50 -2.16 -6.31 8.55
CA ALA A 50 -2.75 -7.62 8.29
C ALA A 50 -3.77 -7.92 9.40
N ASP A 51 -4.85 -8.60 9.07
CA ASP A 51 -5.83 -9.10 10.05
C ASP A 51 -5.23 -10.17 10.99
N LYS A 52 -4.14 -10.82 10.57
CA LYS A 52 -3.42 -11.86 11.32
C LYS A 52 -1.96 -11.50 11.55
N LYS A 53 -1.49 -11.69 12.79
CA LYS A 53 -0.06 -11.54 13.16
C LYS A 53 0.82 -12.70 12.70
N VAL A 54 0.22 -13.88 12.56
CA VAL A 54 0.87 -15.12 12.12
C VAL A 54 -0.14 -15.83 11.23
N ALA A 55 0.31 -16.33 10.08
CA ALA A 55 -0.49 -17.14 9.18
C ALA A 55 0.33 -18.34 8.69
N THR A 56 -0.33 -19.47 8.46
CA THR A 56 0.26 -20.69 7.89
C THR A 56 -0.03 -20.81 6.40
N SER A 57 0.79 -21.58 5.67
CA SER A 57 0.52 -21.92 4.26
C SER A 57 -0.91 -22.48 4.11
N GLY A 58 -1.60 -22.04 3.07
CA GLY A 58 -3.01 -22.32 2.80
C GLY A 58 -4.00 -21.34 3.44
N GLU A 59 -3.57 -20.45 4.35
CA GLU A 59 -4.46 -19.45 4.93
C GLU A 59 -4.62 -18.20 4.08
N ILE A 60 -5.82 -17.63 4.10
CA ILE A 60 -6.08 -16.30 3.54
C ILE A 60 -5.85 -15.25 4.64
N VAL A 61 -5.15 -14.19 4.26
CA VAL A 61 -4.87 -12.99 5.06
C VAL A 61 -5.51 -11.79 4.39
N THR A 62 -6.20 -10.97 5.17
CA THR A 62 -6.74 -9.70 4.68
C THR A 62 -5.77 -8.59 5.03
N PHE A 63 -5.31 -7.86 4.01
CA PHE A 63 -4.46 -6.69 4.16
C PHE A 63 -5.29 -5.41 4.04
N SER A 64 -4.94 -4.41 4.84
CA SER A 64 -5.49 -3.06 4.80
C SER A 64 -4.35 -2.06 4.72
N ILE A 65 -4.36 -1.20 3.70
CA ILE A 65 -3.40 -0.12 3.51
C ILE A 65 -4.13 1.20 3.70
N ARG A 66 -3.91 1.85 4.83
CA ARG A 66 -4.39 3.21 5.10
C ARG A 66 -3.40 4.21 4.53
N TYR A 67 -3.87 5.21 3.80
CA TYR A 67 -3.08 6.35 3.33
C TYR A 67 -3.73 7.66 3.78
N ASP A 68 -2.94 8.63 4.23
CA ASP A 68 -3.42 9.91 4.75
C ASP A 68 -2.57 11.06 4.17
N ASN A 69 -3.23 12.07 3.60
CA ASN A 69 -2.65 13.38 3.35
C ASN A 69 -2.76 14.23 4.63
N LEU A 70 -1.70 14.21 5.44
CA LEU A 70 -1.55 15.02 6.65
C LEU A 70 -1.17 16.48 6.34
N GLY A 71 -1.03 16.86 5.07
CA GLY A 71 -0.82 18.23 4.64
C GLY A 71 -2.13 19.02 4.57
N ASN A 72 -2.01 20.31 4.22
CA ASN A 72 -3.16 21.20 4.02
C ASN A 72 -3.47 21.48 2.53
N ARG A 73 -2.69 20.92 1.61
CA ARG A 73 -2.92 21.02 0.16
C ARG A 73 -3.31 19.67 -0.40
N GLU A 74 -4.09 19.68 -1.47
CA GLU A 74 -4.40 18.47 -2.22
C GLU A 74 -3.15 17.87 -2.89
N ILE A 75 -3.17 16.55 -3.05
CA ILE A 75 -2.12 15.77 -3.71
C ILE A 75 -2.73 15.12 -4.93
N HIS A 76 -2.09 15.33 -6.07
CA HIS A 76 -2.53 14.81 -7.36
C HIS A 76 -1.80 13.50 -7.68
N GLU A 77 -2.33 12.73 -8.64
CA GLU A 77 -1.70 11.53 -9.18
C GLU A 77 -1.24 10.55 -8.07
N VAL A 78 -2.12 10.27 -7.12
CA VAL A 78 -1.80 9.39 -5.98
C VAL A 78 -1.84 7.94 -6.44
N VAL A 79 -0.68 7.27 -6.33
CA VAL A 79 -0.53 5.87 -6.68
C VAL A 79 -0.06 5.07 -5.46
N ILE A 80 -0.89 4.14 -5.01
CA ILE A 80 -0.57 3.17 -3.97
C ILE A 80 -0.04 1.92 -4.65
N THR A 81 1.16 1.45 -4.26
CA THR A 81 1.75 0.22 -4.80
C THR A 81 2.14 -0.75 -3.70
N ASP A 82 1.67 -1.98 -3.80
CA ASP A 82 2.02 -3.08 -2.89
C ASP A 82 2.63 -4.24 -3.68
N ASN A 83 3.91 -4.52 -3.43
CA ASN A 83 4.59 -5.67 -4.04
C ASN A 83 4.45 -6.87 -3.12
N LEU A 84 3.72 -7.90 -3.56
CA LEU A 84 3.53 -9.12 -2.79
C LEU A 84 4.77 -9.98 -2.82
N THR A 85 5.17 -10.58 -1.69
CA THR A 85 6.23 -11.59 -1.71
C THR A 85 5.81 -12.78 -2.59
N PRO A 86 6.73 -13.56 -3.18
CA PRO A 86 6.37 -14.82 -3.85
C PRO A 86 5.64 -15.86 -2.96
N ARG A 87 5.70 -15.67 -1.62
CA ARG A 87 4.96 -16.47 -0.62
C ARG A 87 3.48 -16.07 -0.49
N LEU A 88 3.05 -15.04 -1.21
CA LEU A 88 1.69 -14.54 -1.20
C LEU A 88 1.12 -14.55 -2.61
N GLU A 89 -0.12 -14.98 -2.69
CA GLU A 89 -0.91 -14.99 -3.91
C GLU A 89 -2.10 -14.08 -3.74
N TYR A 90 -2.21 -13.06 -4.59
CA TYR A 90 -3.40 -12.21 -4.60
C TYR A 90 -4.66 -13.03 -4.89
N ILE A 91 -5.72 -12.82 -4.12
CA ILE A 91 -7.04 -13.38 -4.41
C ILE A 91 -7.75 -12.44 -5.38
N ALA A 92 -8.05 -12.93 -6.58
CA ALA A 92 -8.79 -12.19 -7.60
C ALA A 92 -10.08 -11.55 -7.04
N ASP A 93 -10.40 -10.35 -7.53
CA ASP A 93 -11.58 -9.57 -7.16
C ASP A 93 -11.73 -9.25 -5.66
N SER A 94 -10.67 -9.41 -4.87
CA SER A 94 -10.69 -9.08 -3.43
C SER A 94 -10.26 -7.65 -3.11
N ALA A 95 -9.68 -6.93 -4.08
CA ALA A 95 -9.26 -5.56 -3.91
C ALA A 95 -10.47 -4.61 -3.82
N VAL A 96 -10.46 -3.78 -2.79
CA VAL A 96 -11.50 -2.76 -2.55
C VAL A 96 -10.81 -1.46 -2.16
N SER A 97 -11.34 -0.32 -2.62
CA SER A 97 -10.93 1.02 -2.23
C SER A 97 -12.13 1.78 -1.68
N ASP A 98 -11.94 2.55 -0.61
CA ASP A 98 -12.97 3.44 -0.06
C ASP A 98 -13.13 4.76 -0.85
N ILE A 99 -12.10 5.15 -1.59
CA ILE A 99 -12.09 6.27 -2.53
C ILE A 99 -12.02 5.71 -3.95
N PRO A 100 -12.76 6.27 -4.93
CA PRO A 100 -12.67 5.85 -6.34
C PRO A 100 -11.22 5.80 -6.84
N ALA A 101 -10.84 4.65 -7.38
CA ALA A 101 -9.51 4.36 -7.84
C ALA A 101 -9.53 3.26 -8.91
N GLN A 102 -8.67 3.40 -9.91
CA GLN A 102 -8.35 2.31 -10.83
C GLN A 102 -7.43 1.30 -10.14
N PHE A 103 -7.72 0.01 -10.33
CA PHE A 103 -6.93 -1.08 -9.79
C PHE A 103 -6.30 -1.92 -10.90
N GLU A 104 -5.00 -2.16 -10.78
CA GLU A 104 -4.22 -2.94 -11.72
C GLU A 104 -3.33 -3.94 -10.98
N ILE A 105 -3.12 -5.08 -11.63
CA ILE A 105 -2.21 -6.13 -11.16
C ILE A 105 -1.16 -6.34 -12.24
N GLU A 106 0.10 -6.28 -11.86
CA GLU A 106 1.23 -6.56 -12.72
C GLU A 106 1.96 -7.80 -12.19
N ASP A 107 2.19 -8.79 -13.05
CA ASP A 107 3.05 -9.93 -12.74
C ASP A 107 4.51 -9.50 -12.95
N ASN A 108 5.35 -9.64 -11.93
CA ASN A 108 6.77 -9.28 -12.05
C ASN A 108 7.64 -10.42 -12.58
N GLY A 109 7.06 -11.57 -12.92
CA GLY A 109 7.76 -12.72 -13.50
C GLY A 109 8.59 -13.53 -12.51
N GLU A 110 8.61 -13.15 -11.22
CA GLU A 110 9.34 -13.86 -10.15
C GLU A 110 8.39 -14.62 -9.21
N GLY A 111 7.16 -14.90 -9.68
CA GLY A 111 6.11 -15.52 -8.87
C GLY A 111 5.47 -14.56 -7.86
N SER A 112 5.64 -13.26 -8.07
CA SER A 112 5.17 -12.17 -7.22
C SER A 112 4.31 -11.21 -8.04
N SER A 113 3.33 -10.60 -7.39
CA SER A 113 2.40 -9.67 -8.03
C SER A 113 2.56 -8.29 -7.43
N ILE A 114 2.53 -7.27 -8.29
CA ILE A 114 2.48 -5.87 -7.90
C ILE A 114 1.03 -5.42 -8.01
N LEU A 115 0.46 -5.01 -6.88
CA LEU A 115 -0.88 -4.43 -6.78
C LEU A 115 -0.76 -2.91 -6.85
N ARG A 116 -1.53 -2.29 -7.74
CA ARG A 116 -1.48 -0.83 -7.96
C ARG A 116 -2.88 -0.24 -7.88
N TRP A 117 -3.07 0.77 -7.04
CA TRP A 117 -4.25 1.62 -7.02
C TRP A 117 -3.87 3.03 -7.44
N THR A 118 -4.56 3.57 -8.43
CA THR A 118 -4.42 4.95 -8.88
C THR A 118 -5.71 5.69 -8.55
N LEU A 119 -5.65 6.68 -7.64
CA LEU A 119 -6.86 7.43 -7.29
C LEU A 119 -7.37 8.22 -8.49
N ASP A 120 -8.69 8.20 -8.69
CA ASP A 120 -9.33 8.91 -9.81
C ASP A 120 -9.28 10.43 -9.61
N GLU A 121 -9.32 10.87 -8.34
CA GLU A 121 -9.38 12.27 -7.94
C GLU A 121 -8.20 12.66 -7.03
N PRO A 122 -7.80 13.95 -6.99
CA PRO A 122 -6.80 14.43 -6.06
C PRO A 122 -7.21 14.19 -4.61
N LEU A 123 -6.25 13.82 -3.76
CA LEU A 123 -6.47 13.56 -2.33
C LEU A 123 -6.38 14.89 -1.54
N PRO A 124 -7.48 15.43 -1.00
CA PRO A 124 -7.45 16.72 -0.30
C PRO A 124 -6.60 16.68 0.98
N GLY A 125 -6.14 17.86 1.41
CA GLY A 125 -5.44 18.00 2.70
C GLY A 125 -6.31 17.56 3.88
N GLY A 126 -5.73 16.84 4.83
CA GLY A 126 -6.42 16.27 5.99
C GLY A 126 -7.32 15.07 5.68
N ARG A 127 -7.36 14.60 4.42
CA ARG A 127 -8.12 13.41 4.01
C ARG A 127 -7.21 12.21 3.79
N GLY A 128 -7.82 11.05 3.78
CA GLY A 128 -7.17 9.77 3.60
C GLY A 128 -8.20 8.71 3.26
N GLY A 129 -7.70 7.55 2.86
CA GLY A 129 -8.52 6.39 2.56
C GLY A 129 -7.81 5.10 2.95
N VAL A 130 -8.46 4.00 2.62
CA VAL A 130 -8.04 2.63 2.87
C VAL A 130 -8.33 1.81 1.64
N VAL A 131 -7.29 1.15 1.13
CA VAL A 131 -7.46 0.02 0.22
C VAL A 131 -7.31 -1.29 0.99
N THR A 132 -8.10 -2.29 0.64
CA THR A 132 -8.01 -3.63 1.21
C THR A 132 -7.89 -4.67 0.11
N PHE A 133 -7.22 -5.78 0.39
CA PHE A 133 -7.16 -6.93 -0.50
C PHE A 133 -6.90 -8.20 0.31
N LYS A 134 -7.15 -9.35 -0.30
CA LYS A 134 -6.85 -10.66 0.30
C LYS A 134 -5.69 -11.32 -0.44
N ALA A 135 -4.86 -12.03 0.32
CA ALA A 135 -3.84 -12.90 -0.25
C ALA A 135 -3.82 -14.27 0.44
N LEU A 136 -3.59 -15.32 -0.35
CA LEU A 136 -3.33 -16.68 0.12
C LEU A 136 -1.83 -16.83 0.43
N VAL A 137 -1.52 -17.43 1.58
CA VAL A 137 -0.14 -17.81 1.93
C VAL A 137 0.21 -19.11 1.20
N ARG A 138 1.27 -19.08 0.40
CA ARG A 138 1.83 -20.25 -0.31
C ARG A 138 2.84 -20.99 0.56
#